data_AF-A0A971ZSL4-F1
#
_entry.id   AF-A0A971ZSL4-F1
#
_cell.length_a   1.000
_cell.length_b   1.000
_cell.length_c   1.000
_cell.angle_alpha   90.00
_cell.angle_beta   90.00
_cell.angle_gamma   90.00
#
_symmetry.space_group_name_H-M   'P 1'
#
loop_
_entity.id
_entity.type
_entity.pdbx_description
1 polymer ?
#
loop_
_entity_poly.entity_id
_entity_poly.type
_entity_poly.pdbx_seq_one_letter_code
_entity_poly.pdbx_strand_id
1 'polypeptide(L)'
;MRLSAGLTFDDLRRDMLAIMARVAPEVSQEPYLVRHRDLPGLPEPIETGAYASAQPCPATVASLRAAGIWRGPAPIVVFVSALDGRLEAYARFIHELAHLLPFRPVLEAGTRAVDLDQARVQYAAWATAPDYHVADLPRWAPHHGRDYLRVVCHVWFRALRLCSLDVPTRFVLHHEYDLSPLGSYVDALTPELRTTDTSTPFAEIAALPMPEAFRELFDDDKARWARQETRDE
;
A
#
# COMPACT_ATOMS: atom_id res chain seq x y z
N MET A 1 9.44 -13.41 17.07
CA MET A 1 10.23 -12.72 18.11
C MET A 1 9.36 -11.58 18.65
N ARG A 2 9.30 -11.32 19.96
CA ARG A 2 8.36 -10.34 20.52
C ARG A 2 8.76 -8.92 20.08
N LEU A 3 7.80 -8.12 19.60
CA LEU A 3 7.87 -6.66 19.60
C LEU A 3 8.51 -6.20 20.93
N SER A 4 9.45 -5.25 20.87
CA SER A 4 10.07 -4.63 22.05
C SER A 4 9.03 -4.47 23.16
N ALA A 5 9.31 -5.01 24.36
CA ALA A 5 8.35 -5.17 25.43
C ALA A 5 7.40 -3.96 25.56
N GLY A 6 6.11 -4.17 25.26
CA GLY A 6 5.03 -3.22 25.57
C GLY A 6 4.28 -2.60 24.40
N LEU A 7 4.69 -2.77 23.14
CA LEU A 7 3.95 -2.18 22.01
C LEU A 7 2.84 -3.12 21.49
N THR A 8 1.59 -2.68 21.55
CA THR A 8 0.45 -3.44 21.04
C THR A 8 0.12 -3.08 19.59
N PHE A 9 -0.72 -3.88 18.94
CA PHE A 9 -1.25 -3.51 17.62
C PHE A 9 -2.15 -2.27 17.69
N ASP A 10 -2.85 -2.05 18.80
CA ASP A 10 -3.66 -0.84 18.99
C ASP A 10 -2.81 0.43 19.08
N ASP A 11 -1.61 0.33 19.66
CA ASP A 11 -0.66 1.45 19.68
C ASP A 11 -0.16 1.76 18.26
N LEU A 12 0.24 0.72 17.50
CA LEU A 12 0.63 0.86 16.10
C LEU A 12 -0.51 1.46 15.26
N ARG A 13 -1.73 0.95 15.41
CA ARG A 13 -2.91 1.41 14.70
C ARG A 13 -3.18 2.88 14.97
N ARG A 14 -3.12 3.30 16.24
CA ARG A 14 -3.30 4.71 16.62
C ARG A 14 -2.26 5.61 15.96
N ASP A 15 -1.00 5.21 16.01
CA ASP A 15 0.10 5.96 15.39
C ASP A 15 -0.06 6.04 13.86
N MET A 16 -0.41 4.93 13.20
CA MET A 16 -0.65 4.88 11.75
C MET A 16 -1.78 5.83 11.32
N LEU A 17 -2.89 5.86 12.05
CA LEU A 17 -3.99 6.79 11.77
C LEU A 17 -3.57 8.25 11.98
N ALA A 18 -2.77 8.53 13.01
CA ALA A 18 -2.24 9.88 13.24
C ALA A 18 -1.25 10.32 12.14
N ILE A 19 -0.42 9.39 11.65
CA ILE A 19 0.48 9.62 10.50
C ILE A 19 -0.36 9.93 9.25
N MET A 20 -1.37 9.10 8.95
CA MET A 20 -2.27 9.29 7.80
C MET A 20 -2.94 10.65 7.83
N ALA A 21 -3.50 11.06 8.97
CA ALA A 21 -4.18 12.34 9.10
C ALA A 21 -3.29 13.56 8.79
N ARG A 22 -1.96 13.42 8.94
CA ARG A 22 -0.98 14.46 8.57
C ARG A 22 -0.51 14.33 7.13
N VAL A 23 -0.24 13.11 6.68
CA VAL A 23 0.38 12.80 5.39
C VAL A 23 -0.62 12.88 4.23
N ALA A 24 -1.85 12.43 4.46
CA ALA A 24 -2.92 12.31 3.49
C ALA A 24 -4.27 12.75 4.09
N PRO A 25 -4.42 14.04 4.47
CA PRO A 25 -5.63 14.55 5.11
C PRO A 25 -6.89 14.45 4.24
N GLU A 26 -6.77 14.21 2.93
CA GLU A 26 -7.90 13.98 2.03
C GLU A 26 -8.60 12.62 2.25
N VAL A 27 -7.99 11.70 2.97
CA VAL A 27 -8.61 10.40 3.30
C VAL A 27 -9.69 10.62 4.35
N SER A 28 -10.92 10.89 3.87
CA SER A 28 -12.05 11.25 4.72
C SER A 28 -12.77 10.08 5.37
N GLN A 29 -12.57 8.85 4.85
CA GLN A 29 -13.07 7.62 5.46
C GLN A 29 -11.90 6.87 6.11
N GLU A 30 -11.86 6.87 7.44
CA GLU A 30 -10.81 6.21 8.21
C GLU A 30 -10.70 4.72 7.83
N PRO A 31 -9.56 4.27 7.27
CA PRO A 31 -9.40 2.89 6.84
C PRO A 31 -9.45 1.89 8.00
N TYR A 32 -10.03 0.73 7.75
CA TYR A 32 -9.91 -0.41 8.65
C TYR A 32 -8.45 -0.88 8.65
N LEU A 33 -7.75 -0.75 9.77
CA LEU A 33 -6.41 -1.33 9.94
C LEU A 33 -6.55 -2.60 10.78
N VAL A 34 -6.33 -3.76 10.18
CA VAL A 34 -6.54 -5.06 10.82
C VAL A 34 -5.36 -5.99 10.63
N ARG A 35 -5.14 -6.91 11.57
CA ARG A 35 -4.26 -8.05 11.34
C ARG A 35 -5.10 -9.19 10.77
N HIS A 36 -4.58 -9.90 9.78
CA HIS A 36 -5.27 -11.04 9.18
C HIS A 36 -5.72 -12.06 10.23
N ARG A 37 -4.85 -12.39 11.19
CA ARG A 37 -5.16 -13.31 12.31
C ARG A 37 -6.34 -12.91 13.19
N ASP A 38 -6.72 -11.63 13.21
CA ASP A 38 -7.88 -11.14 13.97
C ASP A 38 -9.17 -11.16 13.12
N LEU A 39 -9.04 -11.39 11.80
CA LEU A 39 -10.15 -11.43 10.85
C LEU A 39 -9.97 -12.58 9.84
N PRO A 40 -10.03 -13.85 10.29
CA PRO A 40 -9.66 -15.03 9.48
C PRO A 40 -10.56 -15.30 8.26
N GLY A 41 -11.65 -14.53 8.07
CA GLY A 41 -12.47 -14.55 6.87
C GLY A 41 -11.90 -13.73 5.70
N LEU A 42 -10.70 -13.18 5.86
CA LEU A 42 -9.97 -12.46 4.82
C LEU A 42 -8.97 -13.38 4.09
N PRO A 43 -8.65 -13.08 2.82
CA PRO A 43 -7.60 -13.79 2.10
C PRO A 43 -6.23 -13.64 2.79
N GLU A 44 -5.42 -14.71 2.72
CA GLU A 44 -4.04 -14.75 3.21
C GLU A 44 -3.10 -15.01 2.01
N PRO A 45 -2.70 -13.97 1.26
CA PRO A 45 -1.80 -14.13 0.14
C PRO A 45 -0.43 -14.62 0.62
N ILE A 46 0.12 -15.64 -0.04
CA ILE A 46 1.35 -16.33 0.36
C ILE A 46 2.58 -15.39 0.33
N GLU A 47 2.59 -14.41 -0.58
CA GLU A 47 3.79 -13.60 -0.88
C GLU A 47 3.70 -12.15 -0.40
N THR A 48 2.62 -11.75 0.27
CA THR A 48 2.43 -10.34 0.64
C THR A 48 2.32 -10.15 2.15
N GLY A 49 3.19 -9.30 2.70
CA GLY A 49 3.21 -9.03 4.14
C GLY A 49 2.07 -8.12 4.63
N ALA A 50 1.44 -7.38 3.72
CA ALA A 50 0.23 -6.60 3.93
C ALA A 50 -0.47 -6.35 2.59
N TYR A 51 -1.73 -5.93 2.60
CA TYR A 51 -2.40 -5.46 1.39
C TYR A 51 -3.48 -4.43 1.71
N ALA A 52 -3.75 -3.54 0.76
CA ALA A 52 -4.82 -2.56 0.83
C ALA A 52 -5.95 -2.87 -0.15
N SER A 53 -7.18 -2.49 0.21
CA SER A 53 -8.30 -2.44 -0.72
C SER A 53 -9.02 -1.11 -0.58
N ALA A 54 -8.93 -0.29 -1.62
CA ALA A 54 -9.61 1.00 -1.72
C ALA A 54 -11.13 0.85 -1.90
N GLN A 55 -11.60 -0.31 -2.35
CA GLN A 55 -13.03 -0.65 -2.46
C GLN A 55 -13.20 -2.10 -1.97
N PRO A 56 -13.37 -2.29 -0.64
CA PRO A 56 -13.50 -3.63 -0.09
C PRO A 56 -14.68 -4.36 -0.71
N CYS A 57 -14.45 -5.60 -1.15
CA CYS A 57 -15.51 -6.40 -1.74
C CYS A 57 -16.54 -6.83 -0.68
N PRO A 58 -17.72 -7.34 -1.10
CA PRO A 58 -18.73 -7.89 -0.20
C PRO A 58 -18.22 -8.88 0.85
N ALA A 59 -17.24 -9.72 0.51
CA ALA A 59 -16.68 -10.70 1.44
C ALA A 59 -15.93 -10.04 2.60
N THR A 60 -15.15 -9.00 2.32
CA THR A 60 -14.51 -8.18 3.36
C THR A 60 -15.53 -7.52 4.27
N VAL A 61 -16.57 -6.92 3.69
CA VAL A 61 -17.66 -6.28 4.46
C VAL A 61 -18.35 -7.30 5.37
N ALA A 62 -18.64 -8.50 4.87
CA ALA A 62 -19.23 -9.58 5.65
C ALA A 62 -18.31 -9.99 6.82
N SER A 63 -17.00 -10.12 6.59
CA SER A 63 -16.02 -10.42 7.64
C SER A 63 -15.96 -9.34 8.71
N LEU A 64 -15.92 -8.05 8.32
CA LEU A 64 -15.95 -6.92 9.26
C LEU A 64 -17.22 -6.88 10.11
N ARG A 65 -18.38 -7.19 9.51
CA ARG A 65 -19.67 -7.28 10.21
C ARG A 65 -19.70 -8.46 11.19
N ALA A 66 -19.22 -9.62 10.77
CA ALA A 66 -19.15 -10.82 11.61
C ALA A 66 -18.25 -10.61 12.84
N ALA A 67 -17.17 -9.84 12.70
CA ALA A 67 -16.30 -9.46 13.82
C ALA A 67 -16.83 -8.31 14.67
N GLY A 68 -17.99 -7.72 14.33
CA GLY A 68 -18.60 -6.63 15.12
C GLY A 68 -17.85 -5.31 15.05
N ILE A 69 -16.94 -5.12 14.08
CA ILE A 69 -16.13 -3.90 13.94
C ILE A 69 -16.55 -3.01 12.77
N TRP A 70 -17.58 -3.41 12.03
CA TRP A 70 -18.13 -2.62 10.92
C TRP A 70 -18.67 -1.27 11.40
N ARG A 71 -18.09 -0.19 10.86
CA ARG A 71 -18.44 1.22 11.12
C ARG A 71 -18.95 1.96 9.88
N GLY A 72 -19.23 1.23 8.79
CA GLY A 72 -19.63 1.79 7.51
C GLY A 72 -18.58 1.63 6.40
N PRO A 73 -18.88 2.11 5.18
CA PRO A 73 -17.97 2.02 4.04
C PRO A 73 -16.67 2.81 4.31
N ALA A 74 -15.53 2.13 4.22
CA ALA A 74 -14.20 2.71 4.29
C ALA A 74 -13.18 1.74 3.67
N PRO A 75 -12.00 2.21 3.25
CA PRO A 75 -10.94 1.32 2.77
C PRO A 75 -10.46 0.37 3.86
N ILE A 76 -9.69 -0.66 3.49
CA ILE A 76 -9.06 -1.57 4.45
C ILE A 76 -7.57 -1.73 4.13
N VAL A 77 -6.77 -1.87 5.18
CA VAL A 77 -5.38 -2.33 5.15
C VAL A 77 -5.28 -3.55 6.07
N VAL A 78 -4.78 -4.64 5.52
CA VAL A 78 -4.69 -5.94 6.19
C VAL A 78 -3.22 -6.29 6.33
N PHE A 79 -2.76 -6.46 7.56
CA PHE A 79 -1.40 -6.93 7.86
C PHE A 79 -1.41 -8.45 7.98
N VAL A 80 -0.76 -9.12 7.03
CA VAL A 80 -0.70 -10.59 6.94
C VAL A 80 0.46 -11.11 7.78
N SER A 81 1.67 -10.60 7.51
CA SER A 81 2.87 -10.96 8.25
C SER A 81 2.92 -10.28 9.62
N ALA A 82 3.64 -10.90 10.55
CA ALA A 82 3.95 -10.29 11.83
C ALA A 82 4.64 -8.92 11.62
N LEU A 83 4.21 -7.94 12.42
CA LEU A 83 4.80 -6.61 12.44
C LEU A 83 5.94 -6.63 13.46
N ASP A 84 7.13 -7.04 13.02
CA ASP A 84 8.30 -7.23 13.88
C ASP A 84 9.12 -5.92 14.01
N GLY A 85 8.48 -4.87 14.54
CA GLY A 85 9.14 -3.60 14.87
C GLY A 85 8.34 -2.38 14.39
N ARG A 86 8.54 -1.23 15.06
CA ARG A 86 7.80 0.00 14.74
C ARG A 86 8.09 0.51 13.33
N LEU A 87 9.37 0.60 12.95
CA LEU A 87 9.76 1.17 11.67
C LEU A 87 9.27 0.32 10.49
N GLU A 88 9.40 -1.00 10.56
CA GLU A 88 8.86 -1.88 9.51
C GLU A 88 7.34 -1.82 9.45
N ALA A 89 6.66 -1.76 10.60
CA ALA A 89 5.20 -1.61 10.62
C ALA A 89 4.75 -0.31 9.95
N TYR A 90 5.39 0.82 10.27
CA TYR A 90 5.06 2.10 9.65
C TYR A 90 5.47 2.15 8.18
N ALA A 91 6.57 1.52 7.79
CA ALA A 91 6.99 1.44 6.39
C ALA A 91 6.00 0.63 5.54
N ARG A 92 5.53 -0.52 6.04
CA ARG A 92 4.44 -1.29 5.42
C ARG A 92 3.16 -0.46 5.36
N PHE A 93 2.81 0.26 6.43
CA PHE A 93 1.65 1.13 6.39
C PHE A 93 1.77 2.26 5.33
N ILE A 94 2.95 2.87 5.18
CA ILE A 94 3.22 3.87 4.14
C ILE A 94 3.03 3.28 2.73
N HIS A 95 3.52 2.06 2.51
CA HIS A 95 3.29 1.32 1.26
C HIS A 95 1.79 1.15 0.98
N GLU A 96 1.06 0.58 1.94
CA GLU A 96 -0.36 0.30 1.77
C GLU A 96 -1.21 1.58 1.66
N LEU A 97 -0.84 2.64 2.37
CA LEU A 97 -1.50 3.94 2.26
C LEU A 97 -1.36 4.52 0.85
N ALA A 98 -0.23 4.31 0.18
CA ALA A 98 -0.04 4.78 -1.20
C ALA A 98 -1.01 4.11 -2.18
N HIS A 99 -1.41 2.85 -1.95
CA HIS A 99 -2.45 2.18 -2.75
C HIS A 99 -3.86 2.78 -2.55
N LEU A 100 -4.09 3.52 -1.47
CA LEU A 100 -5.34 4.22 -1.22
C LEU A 100 -5.39 5.61 -1.85
N LEU A 101 -4.31 6.04 -2.51
CA LEU A 101 -4.12 7.41 -3.01
C LEU A 101 -3.94 7.43 -4.54
N PRO A 102 -4.50 8.42 -5.26
CA PRO A 102 -5.39 9.48 -4.78
C PRO A 102 -6.71 8.95 -4.20
N PHE A 103 -7.13 9.52 -3.08
CA PHE A 103 -8.29 9.01 -2.34
C PHE A 103 -9.58 9.15 -3.15
N ARG A 104 -10.36 8.07 -3.17
CA ARG A 104 -11.73 8.04 -3.67
C ARG A 104 -12.62 7.40 -2.60
N PRO A 105 -13.74 8.03 -2.23
CA PRO A 105 -14.63 7.46 -1.24
C PRO A 105 -15.10 6.06 -1.60
N VAL A 106 -15.15 5.18 -0.61
CA VAL A 106 -15.80 3.88 -0.69
C VAL A 106 -17.28 4.10 -0.79
N LEU A 107 -17.85 3.57 -1.87
CA LEU A 107 -19.28 3.57 -2.10
C LEU A 107 -19.89 2.32 -1.47
N GLU A 108 -21.00 2.48 -0.78
CA GLU A 108 -21.76 1.32 -0.32
C GLU A 108 -22.43 0.66 -1.52
N ALA A 109 -21.86 -0.44 -2.00
CA ALA A 109 -22.52 -1.28 -2.98
C ALA A 109 -23.63 -2.09 -2.28
N GLY A 110 -24.87 -1.96 -2.75
CA GLY A 110 -25.95 -2.88 -2.35
C GLY A 110 -25.54 -4.30 -2.71
N THR A 111 -25.23 -5.12 -1.72
CA THR A 111 -24.69 -6.47 -1.95
C THR A 111 -25.82 -7.46 -2.19
N ARG A 112 -25.87 -8.09 -3.37
CA ARG A 112 -26.72 -9.29 -3.60
C ARG A 112 -25.93 -10.52 -3.16
N ALA A 113 -26.63 -11.60 -2.77
CA ALA A 113 -25.97 -12.83 -2.30
C ALA A 113 -25.00 -13.44 -3.35
N VAL A 114 -25.33 -13.33 -4.64
CA VAL A 114 -24.47 -13.78 -5.75
C VAL A 114 -23.13 -13.03 -5.79
N ASP A 115 -23.12 -11.75 -5.42
CA ASP A 115 -21.91 -10.93 -5.40
C ASP A 115 -20.94 -11.37 -4.28
N LEU A 116 -21.49 -11.92 -3.19
CA LEU A 116 -20.70 -12.41 -2.06
C LEU A 116 -19.97 -13.71 -2.40
N ASP A 117 -20.65 -14.68 -3.01
CA ASP A 117 -20.05 -15.95 -3.37
C ASP A 117 -19.02 -15.79 -4.48
N GLN A 118 -19.29 -14.95 -5.48
CA GLN A 118 -18.30 -14.62 -6.51
C GLN A 118 -17.07 -13.92 -5.92
N ALA A 119 -17.27 -12.96 -5.01
CA ALA A 119 -16.15 -12.29 -4.34
C ALA A 119 -15.29 -13.24 -3.51
N ARG A 120 -15.91 -14.20 -2.80
CA ARG A 120 -15.19 -15.24 -2.06
C ARG A 120 -14.34 -16.13 -2.98
N VAL A 121 -14.90 -16.55 -4.12
CA VAL A 121 -14.16 -17.35 -5.11
C VAL A 121 -12.97 -16.57 -5.66
N GLN A 122 -13.15 -15.29 -6.01
CA GLN A 122 -12.06 -14.44 -6.50
C GLN A 122 -10.96 -14.23 -5.45
N TYR A 123 -11.34 -14.01 -4.18
CA TYR A 123 -10.39 -13.88 -3.09
C TYR A 123 -9.63 -15.16 -2.78
N ALA A 124 -10.31 -16.30 -2.78
CA ALA A 124 -9.66 -17.59 -2.60
C ALA A 124 -8.67 -17.84 -3.76
N ALA A 125 -9.10 -17.62 -5.00
CA ALA A 125 -8.24 -17.79 -6.18
C ALA A 125 -7.00 -16.90 -6.13
N TRP A 126 -7.16 -15.62 -5.75
CA TRP A 126 -6.04 -14.71 -5.56
C TRP A 126 -5.08 -15.17 -4.46
N ALA A 127 -5.61 -15.52 -3.28
CA ALA A 127 -4.78 -15.90 -2.13
C ALA A 127 -3.98 -17.18 -2.36
N THR A 128 -4.56 -18.13 -3.12
CA THR A 128 -3.93 -19.42 -3.40
C THR A 128 -3.18 -19.48 -4.71
N ALA A 129 -3.24 -18.44 -5.55
CA ALA A 129 -2.49 -18.41 -6.79
C ALA A 129 -0.99 -18.47 -6.43
N PRO A 130 -0.31 -19.60 -6.70
CA PRO A 130 1.14 -19.56 -6.73
C PRO A 130 1.44 -18.63 -7.89
N ASP A 131 2.20 -17.59 -7.62
CA ASP A 131 2.54 -16.58 -8.61
C ASP A 131 1.35 -15.70 -9.07
N TYR A 132 1.31 -14.48 -8.56
CA TYR A 132 0.93 -13.34 -9.43
C TYR A 132 1.99 -13.10 -10.53
N HIS A 133 3.00 -13.96 -10.66
CA HIS A 133 3.68 -14.25 -11.93
C HIS A 133 2.68 -14.99 -12.83
N VAL A 134 1.74 -14.24 -13.42
CA VAL A 134 1.48 -14.52 -14.83
C VAL A 134 2.87 -14.54 -15.44
N ALA A 135 3.35 -15.68 -15.95
CA ALA A 135 4.76 -15.87 -16.34
C ALA A 135 5.31 -14.78 -17.30
N ASP A 136 4.40 -13.96 -17.84
CA ASP A 136 4.62 -12.85 -18.75
C ASP A 136 4.51 -11.44 -18.11
N LEU A 137 4.39 -11.30 -16.79
CA LEU A 137 4.30 -9.99 -16.12
C LEU A 137 5.41 -9.79 -15.07
N PRO A 138 5.96 -8.56 -14.96
CA PRO A 138 6.91 -8.23 -13.90
C PRO A 138 6.22 -8.17 -12.54
N ARG A 139 6.99 -8.38 -11.47
CA ARG A 139 6.48 -8.41 -10.09
C ARG A 139 5.88 -7.09 -9.62
N TRP A 140 6.29 -5.96 -10.19
CA TRP A 140 5.64 -4.67 -9.93
C TRP A 140 4.26 -4.54 -10.58
N ALA A 141 3.93 -5.36 -11.59
CA ALA A 141 2.64 -5.28 -12.26
C ALA A 141 1.60 -6.19 -11.57
N PRO A 142 0.33 -5.75 -11.46
CA PRO A 142 -0.21 -4.48 -11.95
C PRO A 142 -0.20 -3.34 -10.92
N HIS A 143 0.30 -3.55 -9.70
CA HIS A 143 -0.02 -2.70 -8.55
C HIS A 143 1.00 -1.59 -8.26
N HIS A 144 2.24 -1.70 -8.74
CA HIS A 144 3.38 -0.84 -8.40
C HIS A 144 3.94 -0.09 -9.62
N GLY A 145 3.06 0.33 -10.55
CA GLY A 145 3.44 1.14 -11.71
C GLY A 145 3.91 2.56 -11.35
N ARG A 146 4.38 3.32 -12.35
CA ARG A 146 4.93 4.69 -12.17
C ARG A 146 4.07 5.63 -11.33
N ASP A 147 2.75 5.58 -11.47
CA ASP A 147 1.84 6.48 -10.76
C ASP A 147 1.81 6.15 -9.26
N TYR A 148 1.77 4.85 -8.93
CA TYR A 148 1.94 4.37 -7.57
C TYR A 148 3.31 4.78 -7.01
N LEU A 149 4.39 4.57 -7.76
CA LEU A 149 5.75 4.89 -7.33
C LEU A 149 5.91 6.37 -6.99
N ARG A 150 5.31 7.27 -7.79
CA ARG A 150 5.30 8.70 -7.51
C ARG A 150 4.55 8.99 -6.21
N VAL A 151 3.36 8.41 -6.04
CA VAL A 151 2.53 8.58 -4.83
C VAL A 151 3.28 8.10 -3.59
N VAL A 152 3.85 6.88 -3.59
CA VAL A 152 4.55 6.35 -2.40
C VAL A 152 5.80 7.17 -2.05
N CYS A 153 6.51 7.74 -3.04
CA CYS A 153 7.60 8.69 -2.79
C CYS A 153 7.11 9.94 -2.04
N HIS A 154 5.96 10.50 -2.45
CA HIS A 154 5.33 11.64 -1.76
C HIS A 154 4.83 11.27 -0.36
N VAL A 155 4.20 10.11 -0.17
CA VAL A 155 3.76 9.62 1.15
C VAL A 155 4.97 9.48 2.08
N TRP A 156 6.04 8.84 1.62
CA TRP A 156 7.28 8.68 2.36
C TRP A 156 7.91 10.03 2.73
N PHE A 157 8.03 10.94 1.76
CA PHE A 157 8.61 12.26 1.99
C PHE A 157 7.80 13.09 2.97
N ARG A 158 6.45 13.05 2.89
CA ARG A 158 5.57 13.71 3.86
C ARG A 158 5.67 13.08 5.24
N ALA A 159 5.77 11.77 5.35
CA ALA A 159 5.98 11.10 6.63
C ALA A 159 7.28 11.58 7.30
N LEU A 160 8.36 11.66 6.53
CA LEU A 160 9.62 12.23 7.00
C LEU A 160 9.47 13.70 7.43
N ARG A 161 8.83 14.54 6.61
CA ARG A 161 8.76 15.99 6.84
C ARG A 161 7.76 16.42 7.92
N LEU A 162 6.59 15.78 8.00
CA LEU A 162 5.47 16.19 8.86
C LEU A 162 5.39 15.39 10.16
N CYS A 163 5.97 14.19 10.18
CA CYS A 163 5.92 13.29 11.34
C CYS A 163 7.31 12.99 11.90
N SER A 164 8.39 13.50 11.29
CA SER A 164 9.77 13.12 11.61
C SER A 164 9.99 11.60 11.57
N LEU A 165 9.23 10.92 10.70
CA LEU A 165 9.26 9.47 10.56
C LEU A 165 10.27 9.10 9.47
N ASP A 166 11.51 8.87 9.87
CA ASP A 166 12.60 8.46 9.00
C ASP A 166 12.66 6.94 8.84
N VAL A 167 11.72 6.37 8.08
CA VAL A 167 11.74 4.94 7.75
C VAL A 167 12.69 4.68 6.58
N PRO A 168 13.57 3.67 6.66
CA PRO A 168 14.39 3.27 5.52
C PRO A 168 13.53 2.91 4.30
N THR A 169 13.86 3.47 3.13
CA THR A 169 13.10 3.28 1.88
C THR A 169 12.98 1.81 1.46
N ARG A 170 13.99 0.99 1.78
CA ARG A 170 13.97 -0.48 1.54
C ARG A 170 12.86 -1.24 2.28
N PHE A 171 12.31 -0.68 3.36
CA PHE A 171 11.19 -1.27 4.08
C PHE A 171 9.84 -0.84 3.52
N VAL A 172 9.82 0.22 2.70
CA VAL A 172 8.61 0.73 2.07
C VAL A 172 8.39 0.05 0.72
N LEU A 173 9.42 -0.07 -0.11
CA LEU A 173 9.34 -0.84 -1.36
C LEU A 173 10.53 -1.80 -1.42
N HIS A 174 10.24 -3.08 -1.55
CA HIS A 174 11.27 -4.12 -1.60
C HIS A 174 11.92 -4.18 -2.99
N HIS A 175 13.17 -4.62 -3.05
CA HIS A 175 13.92 -4.73 -4.32
C HIS A 175 13.42 -5.87 -5.20
N GLU A 176 12.68 -6.81 -4.63
CA GLU A 176 12.11 -7.98 -5.32
C GLU A 176 11.03 -7.63 -6.35
N TYR A 177 10.59 -6.37 -6.46
CA TYR A 177 9.55 -5.96 -7.42
C TYR A 177 10.06 -5.76 -8.86
N ASP A 178 11.25 -6.25 -9.23
CA ASP A 178 11.88 -5.99 -10.53
C ASP A 178 12.10 -4.49 -10.82
N LEU A 179 12.12 -3.67 -9.76
CA LEU A 179 12.28 -2.22 -9.80
C LEU A 179 13.57 -1.80 -9.10
N SER A 180 14.05 -0.61 -9.44
CA SER A 180 15.06 0.09 -8.65
C SER A 180 14.56 0.34 -7.22
N PRO A 181 15.46 0.38 -6.22
CA PRO A 181 15.06 0.69 -4.84
C PRO A 181 14.31 2.02 -4.76
N LEU A 182 13.34 2.13 -3.84
CA LEU A 182 12.57 3.37 -3.66
C LEU A 182 13.46 4.61 -3.45
N GLY A 183 14.63 4.46 -2.83
CA GLY A 183 15.61 5.56 -2.70
C GLY A 183 15.98 6.19 -4.05
N SER A 184 16.20 5.40 -5.09
CA SER A 184 16.52 5.91 -6.44
C SER A 184 15.36 6.70 -7.04
N TYR A 185 14.12 6.26 -6.80
CA TYR A 185 12.92 6.97 -7.20
C TYR A 185 12.73 8.28 -6.42
N VAL A 186 13.01 8.29 -5.11
CA VAL A 186 13.01 9.50 -4.28
C VAL A 186 14.05 10.50 -4.77
N ASP A 187 15.25 10.05 -5.12
CA ASP A 187 16.30 10.90 -5.67
C ASP A 187 15.87 11.52 -7.01
N ALA A 188 15.34 10.70 -7.93
CA ALA A 188 14.83 11.16 -9.22
C ALA A 188 13.64 12.14 -9.09
N LEU A 189 12.82 11.99 -8.06
CA LEU A 189 11.66 12.85 -7.78
C LEU A 189 11.99 14.05 -6.87
N THR A 190 13.21 14.15 -6.34
CA THR A 190 13.60 15.15 -5.33
C THR A 190 13.25 16.60 -5.72
N PRO A 191 13.45 17.06 -6.97
CA PRO A 191 13.03 18.41 -7.36
C PRO A 191 11.54 18.68 -7.13
N GLU A 192 10.67 17.72 -7.47
CA GLU A 192 9.24 17.81 -7.24
C GLU A 192 8.89 17.70 -5.76
N LEU A 193 9.49 16.73 -5.04
CA LEU A 193 9.26 16.53 -3.61
C LEU A 193 9.59 17.79 -2.79
N ARG A 194 10.63 18.53 -3.18
CA ARG A 194 11.08 19.75 -2.48
C ARG A 194 10.28 21.01 -2.84
N THR A 195 9.59 21.03 -3.98
CA THR A 195 8.87 22.22 -4.48
C THR A 195 7.36 22.10 -4.35
N THR A 196 6.81 20.89 -4.29
CA THR A 196 5.40 20.65 -4.03
C THR A 196 5.09 20.91 -2.56
N ASP A 197 4.02 21.67 -2.29
CA ASP A 197 3.57 21.86 -0.91
C ASP A 197 3.11 20.51 -0.31
N THR A 198 3.52 20.25 0.92
CA THR A 198 3.06 19.07 1.67
C THR A 198 1.54 19.02 1.87
N SER A 199 0.82 20.13 1.71
CA SER A 199 -0.65 20.17 1.75
C SER A 199 -1.32 19.91 0.40
N THR A 200 -0.58 19.84 -0.72
CA THR A 200 -1.17 19.59 -2.04
C THR A 200 -1.88 18.22 -2.06
N PRO A 201 -3.14 18.10 -2.49
CA PRO A 201 -3.80 16.81 -2.59
C PRO A 201 -3.07 15.84 -3.54
N PHE A 202 -3.06 14.54 -3.24
CA PHE A 202 -2.45 13.51 -4.10
C PHE A 202 -3.10 13.45 -5.49
N ALA A 203 -4.38 13.83 -5.61
CA ALA A 203 -5.05 13.95 -6.91
C ALA A 203 -4.44 15.07 -7.78
N GLU A 204 -4.03 16.18 -7.16
CA GLU A 204 -3.36 17.27 -7.87
C GLU A 204 -1.93 16.89 -8.24
N ILE A 205 -1.21 16.20 -7.34
CA ILE A 205 0.11 15.62 -7.65
C ILE A 205 0.04 14.69 -8.86
N ALA A 206 -0.97 13.81 -8.90
CA ALA A 206 -1.16 12.89 -10.03
C ALA A 206 -1.42 13.62 -11.36
N ALA A 207 -1.96 14.84 -11.31
CA ALA A 207 -2.21 15.66 -12.49
C ALA A 207 -1.00 16.50 -12.94
N LEU A 208 0.02 16.67 -12.10
CA LEU A 208 1.24 17.36 -12.46
C LEU A 208 2.02 16.59 -13.54
N PRO A 209 2.74 17.28 -14.45
CA PRO A 209 3.69 16.62 -15.33
C PRO A 209 4.68 15.75 -14.54
N MET A 210 4.95 14.55 -15.02
CA MET A 210 5.90 13.65 -14.38
C MET A 210 7.34 14.12 -14.69
N PRO A 211 8.24 14.21 -13.69
CA PRO A 211 9.62 14.58 -13.92
C PRO A 211 10.31 13.61 -14.87
N GLU A 212 11.11 14.14 -15.79
CA GLU A 212 11.77 13.35 -16.84
C GLU A 212 12.67 12.26 -16.26
N ALA A 213 13.55 12.60 -15.31
CA ALA A 213 14.45 11.65 -14.67
C ALA A 213 13.70 10.50 -13.98
N PHE A 214 12.54 10.77 -13.39
CA PHE A 214 11.71 9.73 -12.76
C PHE A 214 11.07 8.82 -13.81
N ARG A 215 10.56 9.41 -14.91
CA ARG A 215 9.99 8.65 -16.03
C ARG A 215 11.04 7.75 -16.69
N GLU A 216 12.22 8.29 -16.95
CA GLU A 216 13.34 7.57 -17.55
C GLU A 216 13.78 6.39 -16.67
N LEU A 217 13.91 6.60 -15.35
CA LEU A 217 14.24 5.52 -14.42
C LEU A 217 13.23 4.36 -14.47
N PHE A 218 11.94 4.66 -14.51
CA PHE A 218 10.90 3.63 -14.63
C PHE A 218 10.92 2.95 -16.01
N ASP A 219 11.16 3.70 -17.07
CA ASP A 219 11.29 3.17 -18.43
C ASP A 219 12.50 2.23 -18.56
N ASP A 220 13.62 2.56 -17.90
CA ASP A 220 14.81 1.72 -17.81
C ASP A 220 14.55 0.43 -17.03
N ASP A 221 13.83 0.51 -15.90
CA ASP A 221 13.45 -0.67 -15.11
C ASP A 221 12.56 -1.63 -15.93
N LYS A 222 11.57 -1.10 -16.67
CA LYS A 222 10.77 -1.90 -17.62
C LYS A 222 11.63 -2.54 -18.70
N ALA A 223 12.53 -1.77 -19.29
CA ALA A 223 13.39 -2.26 -20.37
C ALA A 223 14.37 -3.34 -19.87
N ARG A 224 14.89 -3.18 -18.64
CA ARG A 224 15.75 -4.16 -17.97
C ARG A 224 15.00 -5.47 -17.70
N TRP A 225 13.80 -5.39 -17.14
CA TRP A 225 12.95 -6.58 -16.97
C TRP A 225 12.63 -7.26 -18.30
N ALA A 226 12.30 -6.49 -19.36
CA ALA A 226 12.02 -7.04 -20.68
C ALA A 226 13.22 -7.77 -21.32
N ARG A 227 14.44 -7.38 -20.95
CA ARG A 227 15.69 -8.06 -21.35
C ARG A 227 16.08 -9.21 -20.41
N GLN A 228 15.31 -9.46 -19.35
CA GLN A 228 15.61 -10.43 -18.28
C GLN A 228 16.98 -10.21 -17.62
N GLU A 229 17.42 -8.95 -17.56
CA GLU A 229 18.65 -8.58 -16.88
C GLU A 229 18.40 -8.57 -15.37
N THR A 230 18.87 -9.60 -14.66
CA THR A 230 18.90 -9.61 -13.19
C THR A 230 19.98 -8.65 -12.71
N ARG A 231 19.69 -7.87 -11.66
CA ARG A 231 20.75 -7.16 -10.94
C ARG A 231 21.54 -8.20 -10.15
N ASP A 232 22.80 -8.42 -10.54
CA ASP A 232 23.78 -8.96 -9.60
C ASP A 232 23.94 -7.94 -8.47
N GLU A 233 23.81 -8.42 -7.23
CA GLU A 233 23.78 -7.64 -5.99
C GLU A 233 24.98 -6.69 -5.80
#